data_AF-A0AAJ6XNG6-F1
#
_entry.id   AF-A0AAJ6XNG6-F1
#
_cell.length_a   1.000
_cell.length_b   1.000
_cell.length_c   1.000
_cell.angle_alpha   90.00
_cell.angle_beta   90.00
_cell.angle_gamma   90.00
#
_symmetry.space_group_name_H-M   'P 1'
#
loop_
_entity.id
_entity.type
_entity.pdbx_description
1 polymer ?
#
loop_
_entity_poly.entity_id
_entity_poly.type
_entity_poly.pdbx_seq_one_letter_code
_entity_poly.pdbx_strand_id
1 'polypeptide(L)'
;MFLLIRKKQNKQQIPPTPPRLPIIGNLHQLGDLSHRSLWQLSKKYAPVILLKLGAVPAVVISSAMAAKEVLKTNDLHACSRPVLVGNGRLSYSYSDVSFTYTYGDYWRKMRKICVLEHFSARRGQSFLFIREEEVALLIDTISACSFSATPVDLSEKILSFTANITCRAAFGKSFQEIKGLDGKRFEVIREVSAILASFSATDFFPKVGWIIERLTGLLHSRIERSFRELDVLYQRVTDDHIKLEEEQEDIVGGRLMV
;
A
#
# COMPACT_ATOMS: atom_id res chain seq x y z
N MET A 1 -41.08 -18.19 -21.85
CA MET A 1 -41.71 -17.43 -20.74
C MET A 1 -40.94 -17.76 -19.45
N PHE A 2 -39.90 -16.99 -19.13
CA PHE A 2 -39.11 -17.23 -17.91
C PHE A 2 -39.67 -16.36 -16.78
N LEU A 3 -40.44 -17.00 -15.89
CA LEU A 3 -40.91 -16.42 -14.64
C LEU A 3 -39.71 -16.20 -13.71
N LEU A 4 -39.22 -14.97 -13.65
CA LEU A 4 -38.30 -14.53 -12.59
C LEU A 4 -39.09 -14.47 -11.28
N ILE A 5 -39.02 -15.55 -10.50
CA ILE A 5 -39.53 -15.59 -9.14
C ILE A 5 -38.73 -14.57 -8.31
N ARG A 6 -39.35 -13.41 -8.09
CA ARG A 6 -38.86 -12.38 -7.16
C ARG A 6 -38.96 -12.95 -5.75
N LYS A 7 -37.86 -13.56 -5.27
CA LYS A 7 -37.71 -13.91 -3.86
C LYS A 7 -37.80 -12.61 -3.06
N LYS A 8 -38.89 -12.43 -2.32
CA LYS A 8 -39.13 -11.28 -1.44
C LYS A 8 -38.11 -11.35 -0.30
N GLN A 9 -36.95 -10.74 -0.49
CA GLN A 9 -35.96 -10.59 0.58
C GLN A 9 -36.57 -9.69 1.66
N ASN A 10 -36.50 -10.14 2.92
CA ASN A 10 -36.85 -9.33 4.08
C ASN A 10 -36.13 -7.97 3.99
N LYS A 11 -36.89 -6.88 4.14
CA LYS A 11 -36.43 -5.48 4.11
C LYS A 11 -35.58 -5.12 5.35
N GLN A 12 -34.59 -5.92 5.71
CA GLN A 12 -33.57 -5.49 6.64
C GLN A 12 -32.53 -4.69 5.85
N GLN A 13 -32.66 -3.36 5.90
CA GLN A 13 -31.69 -2.28 5.62
C GLN A 13 -30.41 -2.64 4.80
N ILE A 14 -30.54 -3.23 3.61
CA ILE A 14 -29.41 -3.35 2.68
C ILE A 14 -29.25 -2.02 1.94
N PRO A 15 -28.03 -1.46 1.82
CA PRO A 15 -27.81 -0.25 1.04
C PRO A 15 -28.28 -0.40 -0.41
N PRO A 16 -28.70 0.70 -1.07
CA PRO A 16 -29.08 0.67 -2.48
C PRO A 16 -28.01 -0.03 -3.34
N THR A 17 -28.45 -0.94 -4.19
CA THR A 17 -27.59 -1.75 -5.04
C THR A 17 -27.81 -1.37 -6.51
N PRO A 18 -26.83 -0.77 -7.19
CA PRO A 18 -26.89 -0.50 -8.63
C PRO A 18 -27.16 -1.78 -9.44
N PRO A 19 -27.85 -1.68 -10.60
CA PRO A 19 -28.06 -2.81 -11.50
C PRO A 19 -26.75 -3.50 -11.84
N ARG A 20 -26.77 -4.83 -11.81
CA ARG A 20 -25.59 -5.70 -11.95
C ARG A 20 -25.81 -6.71 -13.08
N LEU A 21 -24.73 -7.10 -13.74
CA LEU A 21 -24.75 -8.16 -14.76
C LEU A 21 -24.52 -9.54 -14.11
N PRO A 22 -24.97 -10.63 -14.75
CA PRO A 22 -24.62 -11.98 -14.32
C PRO A 22 -23.10 -12.17 -14.30
N ILE A 23 -22.62 -13.00 -13.37
CA ILE A 23 -21.19 -13.37 -13.19
C ILE A 23 -20.30 -12.19 -12.75
N ILE A 24 -20.15 -11.14 -13.57
CA ILE A 24 -19.22 -10.03 -13.34
C ILE A 24 -19.76 -8.97 -12.36
N GLY A 25 -21.06 -8.96 -12.09
CA GLY A 25 -21.69 -8.01 -11.18
C GLY A 25 -21.58 -6.56 -11.69
N ASN A 26 -20.99 -5.69 -10.88
CA ASN A 26 -20.82 -4.25 -11.11
C ASN A 26 -19.44 -3.88 -11.67
N LEU A 27 -18.57 -4.85 -11.99
CA LEU A 27 -17.24 -4.56 -12.54
C LEU A 27 -17.29 -3.72 -13.84
N HIS A 28 -18.29 -3.97 -14.68
CA HIS A 28 -18.53 -3.21 -15.93
C HIS A 28 -18.83 -1.72 -15.71
N GLN A 29 -19.08 -1.28 -14.47
CA GLN A 29 -19.35 0.12 -14.12
C GLN A 29 -18.09 0.84 -13.63
N LEU A 30 -16.96 0.13 -13.49
CA LEU A 30 -15.68 0.69 -13.08
C LEU A 30 -14.83 0.96 -14.32
N GLY A 31 -14.42 2.21 -14.50
CA GLY A 31 -13.43 2.60 -15.51
C GLY A 31 -12.01 2.58 -14.95
N ASP A 32 -11.06 3.06 -15.75
CA ASP A 32 -9.62 3.13 -15.40
C ASP A 32 -9.37 3.83 -14.06
N LEU A 33 -10.18 4.85 -13.75
CA LEU A 33 -10.15 5.57 -12.48
C LEU A 33 -11.32 5.12 -11.59
N SER A 34 -11.16 3.97 -10.95
CA SER A 34 -12.19 3.33 -10.13
C SER A 34 -12.81 4.28 -9.10
N HIS A 35 -12.00 5.09 -8.41
CA HIS A 35 -12.49 6.08 -7.43
C HIS A 35 -13.46 7.11 -8.04
N ARG A 36 -13.28 7.53 -9.30
CA ARG A 36 -14.21 8.45 -9.99
C ARG A 36 -15.52 7.75 -10.35
N SER A 37 -15.44 6.52 -10.86
CA SER A 37 -16.62 5.70 -11.16
C SER A 37 -17.45 5.45 -9.90
N LEU A 38 -16.79 5.06 -8.79
CA LEU A 38 -17.43 4.84 -7.49
C LEU A 38 -18.10 6.11 -6.97
N TRP A 39 -17.44 7.26 -7.10
CA TRP A 39 -18.02 8.55 -6.71
C TRP A 39 -19.27 8.89 -7.54
N GLN A 40 -19.22 8.73 -8.87
CA GLN A 40 -20.38 8.95 -9.75
C GLN A 40 -21.55 8.01 -9.41
N LEU A 41 -21.26 6.73 -9.14
CA LEU A 41 -22.28 5.79 -8.67
C LEU A 41 -22.89 6.25 -7.35
N SER A 42 -22.09 6.70 -6.39
CA SER A 42 -22.61 7.21 -5.11
C SER A 42 -23.53 8.43 -5.29
N LYS A 43 -23.19 9.33 -6.22
CA LYS A 43 -24.02 10.50 -6.55
C LYS A 43 -25.34 10.13 -7.19
N LYS A 44 -25.35 9.05 -7.98
CA LYS A 44 -26.55 8.58 -8.69
C LYS A 44 -27.49 7.77 -7.81
N TYR A 45 -26.96 6.92 -6.93
CA TYR A 45 -27.78 5.95 -6.18
C TYR A 45 -27.97 6.35 -4.72
N ALA A 46 -26.87 6.48 -3.96
CA ALA A 46 -26.88 6.93 -2.57
C ALA A 46 -25.44 7.15 -2.06
N PRO A 47 -25.23 7.92 -0.98
CA PRO A 47 -23.91 8.07 -0.38
C PRO A 47 -23.34 6.77 0.23
N VAL A 48 -24.17 5.74 0.46
CA VAL A 48 -23.73 4.40 0.83
C VAL A 48 -24.42 3.42 -0.11
N ILE A 49 -23.65 2.63 -0.85
CA ILE A 49 -24.16 1.67 -1.83
C ILE A 49 -23.49 0.31 -1.66
N LEU A 50 -24.21 -0.74 -2.06
CA LEU A 50 -23.67 -2.09 -2.13
C LEU A 50 -23.41 -2.45 -3.59
N LEU A 51 -22.18 -2.86 -3.88
CA LEU A 51 -21.75 -3.40 -5.16
C LEU A 51 -21.44 -4.89 -5.03
N LYS A 52 -21.44 -5.58 -6.16
CA LYS A 52 -20.90 -6.93 -6.30
C LYS A 52 -19.80 -6.90 -7.35
N LEU A 53 -18.54 -6.98 -6.96
CA LEU A 53 -17.39 -6.99 -7.85
C LEU A 53 -17.02 -8.45 -8.19
N GLY A 54 -17.48 -8.93 -9.34
CA GLY A 54 -17.41 -10.36 -9.67
C GLY A 54 -18.25 -11.20 -8.70
N ALA A 55 -17.59 -12.04 -7.91
CA ALA A 55 -18.20 -12.83 -6.84
C ALA A 55 -18.22 -12.14 -5.47
N VAL A 56 -17.49 -11.03 -5.30
CA VAL A 56 -17.22 -10.41 -3.99
C VAL A 56 -18.16 -9.22 -3.73
N PRO A 57 -18.87 -9.17 -2.58
CA PRO A 57 -19.63 -7.98 -2.20
C PRO A 57 -18.71 -6.86 -1.71
N ALA A 58 -19.02 -5.61 -2.08
CA ALA A 58 -18.26 -4.43 -1.66
C ALA A 58 -19.21 -3.29 -1.29
N VAL A 59 -19.04 -2.72 -0.09
CA VAL A 59 -19.80 -1.53 0.34
C VAL A 59 -18.97 -0.29 0.03
N VAL A 60 -19.56 0.66 -0.68
CA VAL A 60 -18.92 1.94 -1.01
C VAL A 60 -19.51 3.01 -0.11
N ILE A 61 -18.64 3.74 0.58
CA ILE A 61 -19.00 4.80 1.50
C ILE A 61 -18.50 6.12 0.93
N SER A 62 -19.40 7.08 0.74
CA SER A 62 -19.12 8.36 0.09
C SER A 62 -19.74 9.55 0.83
N SER A 63 -19.97 9.41 2.14
CA SER A 63 -20.31 10.53 3.03
C SER A 63 -19.43 10.54 4.28
N ALA A 64 -19.14 11.74 4.79
CA ALA A 64 -18.34 11.91 6.01
C ALA A 64 -19.03 11.27 7.24
N MET A 65 -20.36 11.37 7.33
CA MET A 65 -21.11 10.76 8.44
C MET A 65 -20.99 9.24 8.43
N ALA A 66 -21.19 8.58 7.28
CA ALA A 66 -21.06 7.13 7.19
C ALA A 66 -19.60 6.67 7.34
N ALA A 67 -18.63 7.44 6.84
CA ALA A 67 -17.22 7.15 7.06
C ALA A 67 -16.84 7.22 8.54
N LYS A 68 -17.33 8.24 9.28
CA LYS A 68 -17.14 8.31 10.75
C LYS A 68 -17.75 7.10 11.46
N GLU A 69 -18.93 6.68 11.03
CA GLU A 69 -19.61 5.54 11.64
C GLU A 69 -18.82 4.24 11.49
N VAL A 70 -18.20 4.02 10.33
CA VAL A 70 -17.44 2.81 10.04
C VAL A 70 -16.00 2.87 10.55
N LEU A 71 -15.34 4.03 10.46
CA LEU A 71 -13.92 4.18 10.78
C LEU A 71 -13.66 4.63 12.22
N LYS A 72 -14.70 4.99 12.97
CA LYS A 72 -14.56 5.43 14.37
C LYS A 72 -15.59 4.78 15.30
N THR A 73 -16.88 4.86 14.99
CA THR A 73 -17.92 4.33 15.90
C THR A 73 -17.90 2.80 15.95
N ASN A 74 -17.75 2.15 14.80
CA ASN A 74 -17.77 0.69 14.63
C ASN A 74 -16.46 0.15 14.04
N ASP A 75 -15.34 0.82 14.32
CA ASP A 75 -14.04 0.55 13.71
C ASP A 75 -13.57 -0.90 13.93
N LEU A 76 -13.80 -1.48 15.11
CA LEU A 76 -13.48 -2.87 15.43
C LEU A 76 -14.18 -3.89 14.50
N HIS A 77 -15.36 -3.57 13.98
CA HIS A 77 -16.06 -4.44 13.02
C HIS A 77 -15.58 -4.28 11.58
N ALA A 78 -14.92 -3.16 11.27
CA ALA A 78 -14.45 -2.81 9.93
C ALA A 78 -12.91 -2.78 9.81
N CYS A 79 -12.20 -3.24 10.84
CA CYS A 79 -10.75 -3.13 10.92
C CYS A 79 -9.98 -4.24 10.18
N SER A 80 -10.65 -5.32 9.73
CA SER A 80 -10.03 -6.39 8.94
C SER A 80 -9.64 -5.91 7.52
N ARG A 81 -8.78 -6.66 6.83
CA ARG A 81 -8.31 -6.34 5.48
C ARG A 81 -8.73 -7.41 4.47
N PRO A 82 -9.06 -7.02 3.23
CA PRO A 82 -9.30 -7.98 2.16
C PRO A 82 -8.01 -8.74 1.83
N VAL A 83 -8.14 -10.04 1.56
CA VAL A 83 -7.04 -10.92 1.13
C VAL A 83 -6.84 -10.73 -0.37
N LEU A 84 -5.92 -9.83 -0.73
CA LEU A 84 -5.59 -9.53 -2.12
C LEU A 84 -4.26 -10.17 -2.51
N VAL A 85 -4.21 -10.82 -3.68
CA VAL A 85 -3.03 -11.61 -4.13
C VAL A 85 -1.75 -10.77 -4.13
N GLY A 86 -1.80 -9.57 -4.73
CA GLY A 86 -0.63 -8.68 -4.81
C GLY A 86 -0.14 -8.24 -3.44
N ASN A 87 -1.06 -7.85 -2.55
CA ASN A 87 -0.74 -7.44 -1.20
C ASN A 87 -0.12 -8.58 -0.42
N GLY A 88 -0.71 -9.78 -0.48
CA GLY A 88 -0.20 -10.96 0.22
C GLY A 88 1.23 -11.30 -0.16
N ARG A 89 1.53 -11.24 -1.46
CA ARG A 89 2.88 -11.56 -1.92
C ARG A 89 3.91 -10.50 -1.52
N LEU A 90 3.59 -9.22 -1.69
CA LEU A 90 4.50 -8.11 -1.34
C LEU A 90 4.66 -7.88 0.17
N SER A 91 3.76 -8.44 0.99
CA SER A 91 3.76 -8.32 2.46
C SER A 91 4.24 -9.56 3.19
N TYR A 92 4.98 -10.46 2.53
CA TYR A 92 5.44 -11.72 3.11
C TYR A 92 4.30 -12.52 3.74
N SER A 93 3.27 -12.82 2.95
CA SER A 93 2.06 -13.52 3.39
C SER A 93 1.28 -12.77 4.48
N TYR A 94 1.06 -11.46 4.27
CA TYR A 94 0.27 -10.61 5.16
C TYR A 94 0.88 -10.42 6.55
N SER A 95 2.21 -10.38 6.62
CA SER A 95 2.98 -10.21 7.86
C SER A 95 3.25 -8.74 8.20
N ASP A 96 2.92 -7.79 7.32
CA ASP A 96 3.09 -6.36 7.62
C ASP A 96 1.94 -5.74 8.43
N VAL A 97 2.08 -4.48 8.85
CA VAL A 97 1.08 -3.76 9.67
C VAL A 97 -0.14 -3.26 8.86
N SER A 98 0.01 -3.09 7.54
CA SER A 98 -0.99 -2.49 6.64
C SER A 98 -1.99 -3.51 6.11
N PHE A 99 -1.52 -4.70 5.72
CA PHE A 99 -2.25 -5.74 4.99
C PHE A 99 -2.47 -7.02 5.77
N THR A 100 -2.01 -7.12 7.03
CA THR A 100 -2.33 -8.29 7.85
C THR A 100 -3.84 -8.56 7.92
N TYR A 101 -4.21 -9.84 7.81
CA TYR A 101 -5.57 -10.26 7.53
C TYR A 101 -6.57 -9.89 8.65
N THR A 102 -6.17 -10.08 9.91
CA THR A 102 -7.03 -9.84 11.07
C THR A 102 -6.42 -8.84 12.03
N TYR A 103 -7.28 -8.00 12.59
CA TYR A 103 -6.96 -7.27 13.79
C TYR A 103 -6.80 -8.26 14.95
N GLY A 104 -5.66 -8.20 15.62
CA GLY A 104 -5.33 -9.12 16.70
C GLY A 104 -4.08 -8.67 17.46
N ASP A 105 -3.61 -9.52 18.37
CA ASP A 105 -2.46 -9.23 19.24
C ASP A 105 -1.18 -8.92 18.47
N TYR A 106 -0.93 -9.69 17.39
CA TYR A 106 0.20 -9.47 16.51
C TYR A 106 0.20 -8.04 15.93
N TRP A 107 -0.90 -7.64 15.29
CA TRP A 107 -1.03 -6.30 14.70
C TRP A 107 -0.89 -5.21 15.77
N ARG A 108 -1.51 -5.38 16.93
CA ARG A 108 -1.42 -4.42 18.05
C ARG A 108 0.02 -4.24 18.52
N LYS A 109 0.77 -5.35 18.66
CA LYS A 109 2.18 -5.33 19.06
C LYS A 109 3.04 -4.65 17.99
N MET A 110 2.91 -5.03 16.74
CA MET A 110 3.69 -4.44 15.65
C MET A 110 3.39 -2.95 15.46
N ARG A 111 2.11 -2.57 15.48
CA ARG A 111 1.72 -1.14 15.44
C ARG A 111 2.30 -0.36 16.61
N LYS A 112 2.30 -0.92 17.83
CA LYS A 112 2.89 -0.26 19.01
C LYS A 112 4.39 -0.01 18.80
N ILE A 113 5.12 -0.99 18.28
CA ILE A 113 6.56 -0.84 17.97
C ILE A 113 6.76 0.27 16.93
N CYS A 114 6.04 0.24 15.81
CA CYS A 114 6.15 1.29 14.78
C CYS A 114 5.84 2.69 15.33
N VAL A 115 4.82 2.82 16.19
CA VAL A 115 4.46 4.10 16.80
C VAL A 115 5.54 4.60 17.74
N LEU A 116 6.10 3.74 18.60
CA LEU A 116 7.12 4.15 19.55
C LEU A 116 8.44 4.50 18.85
N GLU A 117 8.87 3.64 17.93
CA GLU A 117 10.20 3.74 17.31
C GLU A 117 10.28 4.70 16.13
N HIS A 118 9.16 4.97 15.45
CA HIS A 118 9.20 5.73 14.20
C HIS A 118 8.18 6.86 14.15
N PHE A 119 6.92 6.61 14.55
CA PHE A 119 5.83 7.58 14.41
C PHE A 119 5.50 8.39 15.67
N SER A 120 6.38 8.40 16.68
CA SER A 120 6.17 9.20 17.90
C SER A 120 6.60 10.65 17.67
N ALA A 121 5.99 11.59 18.41
CA ALA A 121 6.36 13.01 18.32
C ALA A 121 7.85 13.24 18.62
N ARG A 122 8.41 12.49 19.58
CA ARG A 122 9.84 12.52 19.92
C ARG A 122 10.71 12.08 18.73
N ARG A 123 10.35 10.98 18.06
CA ARG A 123 11.07 10.50 16.88
C ARG A 123 10.93 11.46 15.70
N GLY A 124 9.74 12.02 15.50
CA GLY A 124 9.50 13.09 14.53
C GLY A 124 10.45 14.28 14.72
N GLN A 125 10.67 14.70 15.97
CA GLN A 125 11.62 15.77 16.28
C GLN A 125 13.08 15.36 16.06
N SER A 126 13.45 14.12 16.40
CA SER A 126 14.82 13.64 16.14
C SER A 126 15.14 13.51 14.65
N PHE A 127 14.13 13.39 13.79
CA PHE A 127 14.29 13.35 12.33
C PHE A 127 14.15 14.73 11.65
N LEU A 128 14.05 15.82 12.42
CA LEU A 128 13.91 17.16 11.86
C LEU A 128 15.09 17.52 10.94
N PHE A 129 16.32 17.24 11.38
CA PHE A 129 17.54 17.52 10.60
C PHE A 129 17.52 16.86 9.22
N ILE A 130 16.98 15.64 9.12
CA ILE A 130 16.85 14.92 7.84
C ILE A 130 15.97 15.73 6.89
N ARG A 131 14.86 16.29 7.37
CA ARG A 131 13.96 17.09 6.52
C ARG A 131 14.62 18.40 6.10
N GLU A 132 15.32 19.06 7.00
CA GLU A 132 16.03 20.31 6.70
C GLU A 132 17.10 20.11 5.62
N GLU A 133 17.91 19.07 5.75
CA GLU A 133 18.94 18.71 4.77
C GLU A 133 18.34 18.32 3.41
N GLU A 134 17.34 17.43 3.38
CA GLU A 134 16.73 16.99 2.11
C GLU A 134 15.98 18.14 1.42
N VAL A 135 15.39 19.07 2.18
CA VAL A 135 14.74 20.27 1.60
C VAL A 135 15.79 21.20 1.00
N ALA A 136 16.91 21.43 1.70
CA ALA A 136 18.01 22.24 1.17
C ALA A 136 18.55 21.63 -0.15
N LEU A 137 18.81 20.32 -0.17
CA LEU A 137 19.27 19.61 -1.37
C LEU A 137 18.27 19.71 -2.54
N LEU A 138 16.97 19.62 -2.26
CA LEU A 138 15.94 19.78 -3.28
C LEU A 138 15.92 21.21 -3.85
N ILE A 139 16.02 22.23 -2.99
CA ILE A 139 16.08 23.64 -3.39
C ILE A 139 17.33 23.89 -4.24
N ASP A 140 18.49 23.42 -3.80
CA ASP A 140 19.77 23.59 -4.52
C ASP A 140 19.71 22.93 -5.91
N THR A 141 19.13 21.73 -5.99
CA THR A 141 18.95 21.01 -7.26
C THR A 141 18.05 21.78 -8.22
N ILE A 142 16.91 22.30 -7.74
CA ILE A 142 15.97 23.08 -8.56
C ILE A 142 16.63 24.40 -9.01
N SER A 143 17.33 25.07 -8.10
CA SER A 143 18.06 26.31 -8.34
C SER A 143 19.11 26.12 -9.44
N ALA A 144 19.93 25.06 -9.33
CA ALA A 144 20.94 24.71 -10.34
C ALA A 144 20.34 24.49 -11.74
N CYS A 145 19.21 23.77 -11.83
CA CYS A 145 18.51 23.56 -13.11
C CYS A 145 17.92 24.85 -13.68
N SER A 146 17.51 25.79 -12.82
CA SER A 146 17.04 27.11 -13.25
C SER A 146 18.15 27.91 -13.94
N PHE A 147 19.39 27.83 -13.46
CA PHE A 147 20.53 28.51 -14.09
C PHE A 147 20.87 27.93 -15.46
N SER A 148 20.67 26.63 -15.67
CA SER A 148 20.93 25.94 -16.94
C SER A 148 19.73 25.91 -17.89
N ALA A 149 18.62 26.60 -17.57
CA ALA A 149 17.35 26.58 -18.30
C ALA A 149 16.85 25.16 -18.65
N THR A 150 17.18 24.19 -17.81
CA THR A 150 16.86 22.78 -18.05
C THR A 150 15.50 22.45 -17.41
N PRO A 151 14.54 21.88 -18.16
CA PRO A 151 13.26 21.45 -17.58
C PRO A 151 13.47 20.47 -16.42
N VAL A 152 12.75 20.68 -15.32
CA VAL A 152 12.83 19.83 -14.12
C VAL A 152 11.60 18.93 -14.05
N ASP A 153 11.81 17.61 -14.00
CA ASP A 153 10.74 16.67 -13.64
C ASP A 153 10.54 16.68 -12.11
N LEU A 154 9.55 17.44 -11.66
CA LEU A 154 9.20 17.50 -10.24
C LEU A 154 8.68 16.17 -9.68
N SER A 155 8.12 15.29 -10.51
CA SER A 155 7.63 13.99 -10.04
C SER A 155 8.79 13.12 -9.56
N GLU A 156 9.85 13.05 -10.35
CA GLU A 156 11.07 12.32 -9.99
C GLU A 156 11.75 12.97 -8.78
N LYS A 157 11.89 14.29 -8.76
CA LYS A 157 12.54 15.01 -7.64
C LYS A 157 11.80 14.83 -6.32
N ILE A 158 10.46 14.95 -6.32
CA ILE A 158 9.64 14.77 -5.12
C ILE A 158 9.65 13.30 -4.67
N LEU A 159 9.62 12.35 -5.61
CA LEU A 159 9.72 10.93 -5.28
C LEU A 159 11.07 10.61 -4.62
N SER A 160 12.17 11.13 -5.17
CA SER A 160 13.51 11.00 -4.60
C SER A 160 13.60 11.60 -3.20
N PHE A 161 13.13 12.84 -3.04
CA PHE A 161 13.09 13.54 -1.76
C PHE A 161 12.31 12.74 -0.69
N THR A 162 11.13 12.24 -1.05
CA THR A 162 10.29 11.46 -0.13
C THR A 162 10.93 10.12 0.22
N ALA A 163 11.52 9.43 -0.76
CA ALA A 163 12.21 8.17 -0.55
C ALA A 163 13.44 8.36 0.35
N ASN A 164 14.20 9.43 0.17
CA ASN A 164 15.35 9.76 1.01
C ASN A 164 14.96 10.01 2.46
N ILE A 165 13.98 10.89 2.70
CA ILE A 165 13.50 11.15 4.06
C ILE A 165 13.05 9.84 4.72
N THR A 166 12.30 9.02 3.99
CA THR A 166 11.79 7.75 4.51
C THR A 166 12.93 6.78 4.82
N CYS A 167 13.87 6.58 3.91
CA CYS A 167 14.99 5.66 4.10
C CYS A 167 15.95 6.12 5.20
N ARG A 168 16.26 7.42 5.27
CA ARG A 168 17.13 7.97 6.32
C ARG A 168 16.48 7.83 7.69
N ALA A 169 15.18 8.10 7.79
CA ALA A 169 14.46 7.93 9.04
C ALA A 169 14.34 6.45 9.44
N ALA A 170 14.13 5.55 8.49
CA ALA A 170 13.84 4.13 8.76
C ALA A 170 15.10 3.27 8.92
N PHE A 171 16.14 3.56 8.15
CA PHE A 171 17.33 2.73 7.99
C PHE A 171 18.65 3.49 8.23
N GLY A 172 18.59 4.78 8.55
CA GLY A 172 19.78 5.61 8.75
C GLY A 172 20.56 5.95 7.48
N LYS A 173 20.11 5.49 6.30
CA LYS A 173 20.77 5.68 4.99
C LYS A 173 19.82 6.30 3.98
N SER A 174 20.33 7.17 3.11
CA SER A 174 19.54 7.71 1.99
C SER A 174 19.15 6.61 1.01
N PHE A 175 18.10 6.89 0.23
CA PHE A 175 17.62 5.92 -0.73
C PHE A 175 18.65 5.68 -1.85
N GLN A 176 19.55 6.63 -2.13
CA GLN A 176 20.63 6.42 -3.09
C GLN A 176 21.76 5.54 -2.53
N GLU A 177 22.02 5.59 -1.23
CA GLU A 177 23.10 4.80 -0.59
C GLU A 177 22.76 3.31 -0.44
N ILE A 178 21.47 2.96 -0.37
CA ILE A 178 21.03 1.57 -0.23
C ILE A 178 21.29 0.82 -1.53
N LYS A 179 22.36 0.03 -1.62
CA LYS A 179 22.67 -0.73 -2.84
C LYS A 179 21.53 -1.68 -3.21
N GLY A 180 21.39 -2.02 -4.50
CA GLY A 180 20.55 -3.16 -4.92
C GLY A 180 19.38 -2.84 -5.82
N LEU A 181 19.09 -1.55 -5.98
CA LEU A 181 18.13 -1.04 -6.95
C LEU A 181 18.79 -0.10 -7.97
N ASP A 182 20.11 -0.19 -8.13
CA ASP A 182 20.90 0.78 -8.89
C ASP A 182 20.37 0.94 -10.33
N GLY A 183 20.02 2.17 -10.70
CA GLY A 183 19.42 2.50 -11.99
C GLY A 183 17.92 2.17 -12.16
N LYS A 184 17.27 1.50 -11.19
CA LYS A 184 15.85 1.08 -11.28
C LYS A 184 14.98 1.46 -10.07
N ARG A 185 15.56 2.12 -9.07
CA ARG A 185 14.91 2.61 -7.84
C ARG A 185 13.48 3.12 -8.01
N PHE A 186 13.30 4.14 -8.86
CA PHE A 186 12.00 4.77 -9.09
C PHE A 186 11.02 3.86 -9.83
N GLU A 187 11.52 3.05 -10.78
CA GLU A 187 10.71 2.07 -11.49
C GLU A 187 10.14 1.04 -10.53
N VAL A 188 10.97 0.51 -9.61
CA VAL A 188 10.55 -0.47 -8.62
C VAL A 188 9.53 0.11 -7.64
N ILE A 189 9.75 1.32 -7.10
CA ILE A 189 8.76 1.96 -6.22
C ILE A 189 7.42 2.17 -6.93
N ARG A 190 7.46 2.67 -8.18
CA ARG A 190 6.24 2.91 -8.97
C ARG A 190 5.51 1.62 -9.27
N GLU A 191 6.23 0.56 -9.64
CA GLU A 191 5.66 -0.74 -9.96
C GLU A 191 5.06 -1.42 -8.72
N VAL A 192 5.75 -1.37 -7.58
CA VAL A 192 5.24 -1.85 -6.28
C VAL A 192 3.95 -1.11 -5.92
N SER A 193 3.95 0.23 -6.04
CA SER A 193 2.77 1.06 -5.77
C SER A 193 1.60 0.70 -6.70
N ALA A 194 1.89 0.44 -7.98
CA ALA A 194 0.90 0.01 -8.95
C ALA A 194 0.32 -1.37 -8.62
N ILE A 195 1.15 -2.32 -8.19
CA ILE A 195 0.71 -3.67 -7.80
C ILE A 195 -0.17 -3.61 -6.55
N LEU A 196 0.23 -2.86 -5.52
CA LEU A 196 -0.55 -2.69 -4.28
C LEU A 196 -1.91 -2.02 -4.52
N ALA A 197 -2.03 -1.21 -5.56
CA ALA A 197 -3.27 -0.58 -5.99
C ALA A 197 -4.06 -1.39 -7.04
N SER A 198 -3.51 -2.51 -7.51
CA SER A 198 -4.11 -3.35 -8.53
C SER A 198 -4.93 -4.50 -7.94
N PHE A 199 -5.78 -5.08 -8.76
CA PHE A 199 -6.56 -6.26 -8.43
C PHE A 199 -6.27 -7.37 -9.43
N SER A 200 -6.21 -8.59 -8.93
CA SER A 200 -6.07 -9.80 -9.71
C SER A 200 -7.46 -10.36 -10.08
N ALA A 201 -7.51 -11.30 -11.04
CA ALA A 201 -8.77 -11.96 -11.36
C ALA A 201 -9.27 -12.82 -10.19
N THR A 202 -8.36 -13.42 -9.43
CA THR A 202 -8.66 -14.18 -8.21
C THR A 202 -9.29 -13.30 -7.12
N ASP A 203 -8.92 -12.02 -7.04
CA ASP A 203 -9.50 -11.09 -6.06
C ASP A 203 -11.01 -10.86 -6.30
N PHE A 204 -11.48 -10.94 -7.56
CA PHE A 204 -12.90 -10.82 -7.89
C PHE A 204 -13.60 -12.17 -8.07
N PHE A 205 -12.88 -13.21 -8.47
CA PHE A 205 -13.42 -14.54 -8.74
C PHE A 205 -12.63 -15.64 -8.01
N PRO A 206 -12.74 -15.77 -6.67
CA PRO A 206 -11.84 -16.61 -5.88
C PRO A 206 -11.77 -18.10 -6.28
N LYS A 207 -12.82 -18.63 -6.91
CA LYS A 207 -12.89 -20.04 -7.34
C LYS A 207 -12.24 -20.33 -8.69
N VAL A 208 -12.21 -19.35 -9.59
CA VAL A 208 -11.84 -19.56 -11.02
C VAL A 208 -10.84 -18.53 -11.56
N GLY A 209 -10.55 -17.47 -10.81
CA GLY A 209 -9.66 -16.39 -11.22
C GLY A 209 -8.23 -16.84 -11.51
N TRP A 210 -7.77 -17.90 -10.82
CA TRP A 210 -6.46 -18.50 -11.05
C TRP A 210 -6.28 -19.01 -12.49
N ILE A 211 -7.36 -19.42 -13.16
CA ILE A 211 -7.31 -19.85 -14.57
C ILE A 211 -7.01 -18.65 -15.46
N ILE A 212 -7.69 -17.52 -15.23
CA ILE A 212 -7.48 -16.27 -15.97
C ILE A 212 -6.06 -15.75 -15.72
N GLU A 213 -5.57 -15.84 -14.49
CA GLU A 213 -4.19 -15.46 -14.15
C GLU A 213 -3.16 -16.36 -14.80
N ARG A 214 -3.41 -17.67 -14.90
CA ARG A 214 -2.51 -18.60 -15.57
C ARG A 214 -2.47 -18.38 -17.08
N LEU A 215 -3.60 -18.01 -17.69
CA LEU A 215 -3.68 -17.69 -19.11
C LEU A 215 -3.04 -16.33 -19.44
N THR A 216 -3.19 -15.34 -18.56
CA THR A 216 -2.62 -14.00 -18.76
C THR A 216 -1.15 -13.93 -18.36
N GLY A 217 -0.75 -14.53 -17.24
CA GLY A 217 0.64 -14.63 -16.73
C GLY A 217 1.32 -13.31 -16.35
N LEU A 218 0.83 -12.18 -16.86
CA LEU A 218 1.46 -10.86 -16.76
C LEU A 218 1.43 -10.32 -15.33
N LEU A 219 0.29 -10.40 -14.64
CA LEU A 219 0.22 -9.85 -13.28
C LEU A 219 1.08 -10.65 -12.29
N HIS A 220 1.03 -11.98 -12.36
CA HIS A 220 1.85 -12.83 -11.49
C HIS A 220 3.35 -12.59 -11.70
N SER A 221 3.80 -12.52 -12.95
CA SER A 221 5.22 -12.25 -13.25
C SER A 221 5.67 -10.85 -12.80
N ARG A 222 4.80 -9.84 -12.89
CA ARG A 222 5.06 -8.49 -12.35
C ARG A 222 5.19 -8.53 -10.82
N ILE A 223 4.24 -9.18 -10.13
CA ILE A 223 4.27 -9.38 -8.67
C ILE A 223 5.59 -10.04 -8.24
N GLU A 224 5.96 -11.17 -8.84
CA GLU A 224 7.17 -11.91 -8.46
C GLU A 224 8.46 -11.13 -8.76
N ARG A 225 8.49 -10.35 -9.85
CA ARG A 225 9.61 -9.47 -10.14
C ARG A 225 9.74 -8.39 -9.06
N SER A 226 8.66 -7.67 -8.76
CA SER A 226 8.67 -6.62 -7.74
C SER A 226 8.96 -7.15 -6.35
N PHE A 227 8.46 -8.33 -6.00
CA PHE A 227 8.79 -9.00 -4.75
C PHE A 227 10.31 -9.22 -4.64
N ARG A 228 10.95 -9.79 -5.68
CA ARG A 228 12.40 -10.04 -5.65
C ARG A 228 13.22 -8.77 -5.52
N GLU A 229 12.84 -7.70 -6.23
CA GLU A 229 13.54 -6.42 -6.14
C GLU A 229 13.43 -5.80 -4.73
N LEU A 230 12.25 -5.87 -4.11
CA LEU A 230 12.06 -5.44 -2.72
C LEU A 230 12.80 -6.34 -1.72
N ASP A 231 12.76 -7.64 -1.92
CA ASP A 231 13.40 -8.63 -1.06
C ASP A 231 14.92 -8.43 -1.02
N VAL A 232 15.54 -8.17 -2.17
CA VAL A 232 16.96 -7.79 -2.26
C VAL A 232 17.25 -6.51 -1.48
N LEU A 233 16.38 -5.51 -1.54
CA LEU A 233 16.53 -4.29 -0.76
C LEU A 233 16.43 -4.57 0.74
N TYR A 234 15.39 -5.28 1.19
CA TYR A 234 15.20 -5.58 2.60
C TYR A 234 16.30 -6.45 3.17
N GLN A 235 16.77 -7.46 2.43
CA GLN A 235 17.87 -8.31 2.85
C GLN A 235 19.15 -7.50 3.04
N ARG A 236 19.49 -6.60 2.11
CA ARG A 236 20.68 -5.75 2.24
C ARG A 236 20.61 -4.80 3.42
N VAL A 237 19.46 -4.18 3.64
CA VAL A 237 19.25 -3.32 4.80
C VAL A 237 19.42 -4.13 6.08
N THR A 238 18.86 -5.34 6.14
CA THR A 238 18.97 -6.23 7.30
C THR A 238 20.43 -6.63 7.55
N ASP A 239 21.13 -7.11 6.52
CA ASP A 239 22.52 -7.54 6.60
C ASP A 239 23.45 -6.39 7.03
N ASP A 240 23.22 -5.18 6.51
CA ASP A 240 23.98 -3.99 6.89
C ASP A 240 23.77 -3.63 8.36
N HIS A 241 22.56 -3.80 8.90
CA HIS A 241 22.30 -3.55 10.33
C HIS A 241 22.94 -4.61 11.22
N ILE A 242 22.84 -5.89 10.85
CA ILE A 242 23.45 -7.00 11.62
C ILE A 242 24.97 -6.81 11.73
N LYS A 243 25.65 -6.47 10.63
CA LYS A 243 27.10 -6.25 10.64
C LYS A 243 27.52 -5.08 11.54
N LEU A 244 26.73 -4.00 11.54
CA LEU A 244 27.00 -2.85 12.41
C LEU A 244 26.83 -3.20 13.89
N GLU A 245 25.91 -4.09 14.24
CA GLU A 245 25.75 -4.59 15.60
C GLU A 245 26.96 -5.46 16.02
N GLU A 246 27.39 -6.39 15.17
CA GLU A 246 28.58 -7.23 15.40
C GLU A 246 29.85 -6.39 15.62
N GLU A 247 30.09 -5.39 14.76
CA GLU A 247 31.24 -4.49 14.91
C GLU A 247 31.20 -3.68 16.21
N GLN A 248 30.02 -3.27 16.67
CA GLN A 248 29.88 -2.53 17.94
C GLN A 248 30.11 -3.44 19.15
N GLU A 249 29.63 -4.68 19.11
CA GLU A 249 29.86 -5.66 20.18
C GLU A 249 31.34 -6.03 20.29
N ASP A 250 32.05 -6.19 19.18
CA ASP A 250 33.50 -6.44 19.17
C ASP A 250 34.30 -5.26 19.76
N ILE A 251 33.90 -4.03 19.46
CA ILE A 251 34.54 -2.82 20.02
C ILE A 251 34.29 -2.73 21.54
N VAL A 252 33.09 -3.05 22.01
CA VAL A 252 32.75 -3.02 23.45
C VAL A 252 33.41 -4.18 24.20
N GLY A 253 33.44 -5.38 23.62
CA GLY A 253 34.15 -6.55 24.15
C GLY A 253 35.67 -6.32 24.24
N GLY A 254 36.26 -5.68 23.22
CA GLY A 254 37.66 -5.29 23.21
C GLY A 254 38.00 -4.22 24.25
N ARG A 255 37.06 -3.33 24.59
CA ARG A 255 37.25 -2.30 25.63
C ARG A 255 37.13 -2.81 27.06
N LEU A 256 36.47 -3.95 27.27
CA LEU A 256 36.36 -4.62 28.57
C LEU A 256 37.55 -5.54 28.88
N MET A 257 38.43 -5.78 27.89
CA MET A 257 39.64 -6.61 28.03
C MET A 257 40.94 -5.79 28.21
N VAL A 258 40.86 -4.48 28.47
CA VAL A 258 42.02 -3.60 28.73
C VAL A 258 41.94 -3.00 30.13
#